data_AF-B2IVA1-F1
#
_entry.id   AF-B2IVA1-F1
#
_cell.length_a   1.000
_cell.length_b   1.000
_cell.length_c   1.000
_cell.angle_alpha   90.00
_cell.angle_beta   90.00
_cell.angle_gamma   90.00
#
_symmetry.space_group_name_H-M   'P 1'
#
loop_
_entity.id
_entity.type
_entity.pdbx_description
1 polymer ?
#
loop_
_entity_poly.entity_id
_entity_poly.type
_entity_poly.pdbx_seq_one_letter_code
_entity_poly.pdbx_strand_id
1 'polypeptide(L)'
;MKSSFKQLNLFEAELTHTNPQTIVLPKGYKGLAAFHKYWGKKPIEPLAFLIENLTKKGDIVLDPFLGSGLVAREAAIRQRRFIGIDINPIAIELSNLLIGLPSPNILKEAIDELERSVKSEIYKTYLLEDGKFATHYLWNGNKLNSVWQLSQKMNKNDKRLPTNYDYQLLKEFEAYQPQIPRPIKFFKNSRINTNDSLTLKDLFTGRALHNIDLLLDAIHKQPDTIKSALLLSLTSASGQMSNMVFAITGRGKTKSQPTNKIEVGSWVIGYWRPTLHFEINVWNCFIKRANRLLKSIQEDEFEKCYQVSKRVEDVIYNKAEVAIIQGDNRKILNNCPDGTISLVLTDPPHSDRIPYLELSEMWNSLIDKKSDFSHEIVVSNARIRLKDKKLYLHEMTEFMQTATRILKPSGILALFFNARDAASWKFLQEVIPSSDKLQFQGLFPMNYSANSVVQDNRKGGLKNDFVLIYQKPGNEDKIKLEFLKNLPNWSKEIPNIS
;
A
#
# COMPACT_ATOMS: atom_id res chain seq x y z
N MET A 1 -38.03 6.61 -12.91
CA MET A 1 -37.85 7.78 -12.02
C MET A 1 -38.31 7.44 -10.61
N LYS A 2 -37.37 7.20 -9.70
CA LYS A 2 -37.54 7.38 -8.25
C LYS A 2 -36.25 8.05 -7.78
N SER A 3 -36.27 9.36 -7.79
CA SER A 3 -35.20 10.21 -7.25
C SER A 3 -35.25 10.07 -5.73
N SER A 4 -34.28 9.38 -5.12
CA SER A 4 -34.01 9.55 -3.70
C SER A 4 -33.15 10.80 -3.55
N PHE A 5 -33.77 11.93 -3.24
CA PHE A 5 -33.06 13.10 -2.77
C PHE A 5 -32.34 12.71 -1.46
N LYS A 6 -31.02 12.59 -1.52
CA LYS A 6 -30.17 12.56 -0.33
C LYS A 6 -30.31 13.94 0.32
N GLN A 7 -30.84 13.98 1.54
CA GLN A 7 -30.92 15.18 2.35
C GLN A 7 -29.50 15.72 2.54
N LEU A 8 -29.21 16.92 2.02
CA LEU A 8 -27.96 17.62 2.26
C LEU A 8 -27.93 18.01 3.75
N ASN A 9 -27.06 17.37 4.52
CA ASN A 9 -26.80 17.80 5.89
C ASN A 9 -26.15 19.19 5.83
N LEU A 10 -26.82 20.19 6.41
CA LEU A 10 -26.37 21.57 6.54
C LEU A 10 -25.29 21.76 7.63
N PHE A 11 -24.84 20.67 8.25
CA PHE A 11 -23.78 20.65 9.26
C PHE A 11 -22.55 20.02 8.60
N GLU A 12 -21.36 20.62 8.78
CA GLU A 12 -20.08 19.93 8.50
C GLU A 12 -20.22 18.51 9.04
N ALA A 13 -19.92 17.49 8.24
CA ALA A 13 -20.00 16.11 8.70
C ALA A 13 -19.18 16.00 9.99
N GLU A 14 -19.85 15.96 11.15
CA GLU A 14 -19.18 15.85 12.43
C GLU A 14 -18.46 14.51 12.40
N LEU A 15 -17.12 14.57 12.32
CA LEU A 15 -16.28 13.40 12.43
C LEU A 15 -16.69 12.71 13.73
N THR A 16 -17.18 11.48 13.64
CA THR A 16 -17.48 10.69 14.85
C THR A 16 -16.22 10.64 15.70
N HIS A 17 -16.29 11.16 16.92
CA HIS A 17 -15.17 11.13 17.86
C HIS A 17 -14.60 9.71 17.95
N THR A 18 -13.28 9.61 17.86
CA THR A 18 -12.60 8.32 17.86
C THR A 18 -12.80 7.58 19.19
N ASN A 19 -13.15 6.30 19.12
CA ASN A 19 -13.39 5.47 20.31
C ASN A 19 -12.09 4.75 20.74
N PRO A 20 -11.59 4.94 21.97
CA PRO A 20 -10.40 4.27 22.51
C PRO A 20 -10.40 2.74 22.34
N GLN A 21 -11.56 2.08 22.40
CA GLN A 21 -11.65 0.63 22.26
C GLN A 21 -11.43 0.15 20.82
N THR A 22 -11.74 0.98 19.82
CA THR A 22 -11.54 0.65 18.39
C THR A 22 -10.08 0.68 17.94
N ILE A 23 -9.19 1.23 18.78
CA ILE A 23 -7.75 1.30 18.53
C ILE A 23 -7.08 -0.08 18.65
N VAL A 24 -7.52 -0.88 19.63
CA VAL A 24 -6.92 -2.19 19.92
C VAL A 24 -7.43 -3.25 18.96
N LEU A 25 -8.68 -3.14 18.50
CA LEU A 25 -9.31 -4.06 17.54
C LEU A 25 -9.83 -3.31 16.32
N PRO A 26 -8.92 -2.82 15.45
CA PRO A 26 -9.31 -2.05 14.30
C PRO A 26 -10.00 -2.90 13.24
N LYS A 27 -10.91 -2.30 12.47
CA LYS A 27 -11.62 -3.01 11.39
C LYS A 27 -10.69 -3.23 10.20
N GLY A 28 -10.92 -4.31 9.46
CA GLY A 28 -10.25 -4.55 8.19
C GLY A 28 -10.47 -3.41 7.19
N TYR A 29 -9.47 -3.15 6.35
CA TYR A 29 -9.53 -2.07 5.35
C TYR A 29 -10.77 -2.19 4.45
N LYS A 30 -11.46 -1.06 4.28
CA LYS A 30 -12.59 -0.88 3.35
C LYS A 30 -12.37 0.36 2.48
N GLY A 31 -13.21 0.53 1.46
CA GLY A 31 -13.18 1.69 0.56
C GLY A 31 -11.78 1.97 -0.01
N LEU A 32 -11.39 3.25 0.02
CA LEU A 32 -10.11 3.75 -0.49
C LEU A 32 -8.89 3.08 0.16
N ALA A 33 -8.93 2.79 1.47
CA ALA A 33 -7.81 2.13 2.16
C ALA A 33 -7.55 0.70 1.64
N ALA A 34 -8.57 0.05 1.09
CA ALA A 34 -8.50 -1.30 0.53
C ALA A 34 -8.32 -1.35 -0.99
N PHE A 35 -8.28 -0.19 -1.66
CA PHE A 35 -8.20 -0.09 -3.11
C PHE A 35 -6.91 -0.73 -3.67
N HIS A 36 -5.75 -0.28 -3.17
CA HIS A 36 -4.43 -0.72 -3.61
C HIS A 36 -3.68 -1.44 -2.50
N LYS A 37 -2.98 -2.53 -2.82
CA LYS A 37 -2.08 -3.20 -1.86
C LYS A 37 -0.89 -2.30 -1.54
N TYR A 38 -0.47 -2.25 -0.30
CA TYR A 38 0.82 -1.67 0.09
C TYR A 38 1.25 -2.39 1.37
N TRP A 39 2.55 -2.57 1.57
CA TRP A 39 3.07 -3.23 2.77
C TRP A 39 3.12 -2.24 3.93
N GLY A 40 2.98 -2.71 5.18
CA GLY A 40 3.09 -1.85 6.36
C GLY A 40 1.92 -0.89 6.61
N LYS A 41 0.80 -0.96 5.86
CA LYS A 41 -0.37 -0.11 6.15
C LYS A 41 -0.82 -0.26 7.60
N LYS A 42 -1.14 0.87 8.23
CA LYS A 42 -1.79 0.91 9.54
C LYS A 42 -3.30 1.18 9.43
N PRO A 43 -4.11 0.58 10.32
CA PRO A 43 -5.55 0.79 10.31
C PRO A 43 -5.93 2.25 10.56
N ILE A 44 -7.11 2.66 10.10
CA ILE A 44 -7.51 4.06 10.14
C ILE A 44 -7.76 4.52 11.58
N GLU A 45 -8.40 3.68 12.39
CA GLU A 45 -8.89 4.06 13.72
C GLU A 45 -7.77 4.52 14.67
N PRO A 46 -6.61 3.83 14.78
CA PRO A 46 -5.48 4.32 15.57
C PRO A 46 -4.88 5.62 15.03
N LEU A 47 -4.73 5.77 13.70
CA LEU A 47 -4.16 6.98 13.10
C LEU A 47 -5.04 8.19 13.38
N ALA A 48 -6.34 8.03 13.12
CA ALA A 48 -7.40 8.98 13.42
C ALA A 48 -7.35 9.43 14.88
N PHE A 49 -7.30 8.47 15.81
CA PHE A 49 -7.32 8.74 17.24
C PHE A 49 -6.08 9.51 17.70
N LEU A 50 -4.89 9.11 17.26
CA LEU A 50 -3.64 9.77 17.61
C LEU A 50 -3.60 11.20 17.07
N ILE A 51 -4.02 11.42 15.81
CA ILE A 51 -4.11 12.76 15.24
C ILE A 51 -5.11 13.61 16.03
N GLU A 52 -6.29 13.07 16.32
CA GLU A 52 -7.37 13.80 17.00
C GLU A 52 -6.97 14.25 18.41
N ASN A 53 -6.34 13.37 19.18
CA ASN A 53 -6.07 13.59 20.61
C ASN A 53 -4.67 14.14 20.91
N LEU A 54 -3.71 14.03 20.00
CA LEU A 54 -2.33 14.52 20.20
C LEU A 54 -2.06 15.86 19.51
N THR A 55 -3.01 16.40 18.73
CA THR A 55 -2.86 17.68 18.02
C THR A 55 -4.15 18.49 18.03
N LYS A 56 -4.04 19.79 17.77
CA LYS A 56 -5.17 20.71 17.55
C LYS A 56 -5.40 20.93 16.05
N LYS A 57 -6.55 21.46 15.67
CA LYS A 57 -6.78 21.93 14.29
C LYS A 57 -5.70 22.96 13.89
N GLY A 58 -5.20 22.89 12.67
CA GLY A 58 -4.11 23.74 12.15
C GLY A 58 -2.69 23.35 12.57
N ASP A 59 -2.52 22.43 13.51
CA ASP A 59 -1.21 21.85 13.83
C ASP A 59 -0.63 21.10 12.63
N ILE A 60 0.70 20.98 12.60
CA ILE A 60 1.43 20.27 11.55
C ILE A 60 1.74 18.85 12.03
N VAL A 61 1.26 17.87 11.26
CA VAL A 61 1.56 16.45 11.41
C VAL A 61 2.56 16.03 10.32
N LEU A 62 3.56 15.24 10.69
CA LEU A 62 4.59 14.72 9.79
C LEU A 62 4.56 13.19 9.76
N ASP A 63 4.57 12.61 8.55
CA ASP A 63 4.96 11.22 8.32
C ASP A 63 6.16 11.15 7.35
N PRO A 64 7.38 10.85 7.83
CA PRO A 64 8.59 10.76 7.02
C PRO A 64 8.81 9.40 6.35
N PHE A 65 7.88 8.45 6.55
CA PHE A 65 7.82 7.13 5.91
C PHE A 65 6.39 6.86 5.43
N LEU A 66 5.87 7.81 4.65
CA LEU A 66 4.45 8.01 4.36
C LEU A 66 3.67 6.77 3.88
N GLY A 67 4.35 5.90 3.12
CA GLY A 67 3.78 4.67 2.62
C GLY A 67 2.50 4.90 1.81
N SER A 68 1.40 4.25 2.19
CA SER A 68 0.16 4.37 1.41
C SER A 68 -0.65 5.64 1.65
N GLY A 69 -0.13 6.63 2.39
CA GLY A 69 -0.75 7.94 2.52
C GLY A 69 -1.97 8.04 3.45
N LEU A 70 -2.24 7.02 4.27
CA LEU A 70 -3.40 7.04 5.18
C LEU A 70 -3.25 8.12 6.26
N VAL A 71 -2.04 8.35 6.78
CA VAL A 71 -1.78 9.43 7.74
C VAL A 71 -2.10 10.80 7.14
N ALA A 72 -1.68 11.02 5.88
CA ALA A 72 -1.94 12.27 5.17
C ALA A 72 -3.44 12.58 5.11
N ARG A 73 -4.22 11.58 4.68
CA ARG A 73 -5.67 11.72 4.53
C ARG A 73 -6.35 11.96 5.87
N GLU A 74 -6.01 11.18 6.90
CA GLU A 74 -6.62 11.31 8.22
C GLU A 74 -6.24 12.64 8.91
N ALA A 75 -5.05 13.19 8.64
CA ALA A 75 -4.63 14.51 9.09
C ALA A 75 -5.42 15.62 8.40
N ALA A 76 -5.51 15.56 7.07
CA ALA A 76 -6.18 16.56 6.25
C ALA A 76 -7.70 16.63 6.55
N ILE A 77 -8.38 15.49 6.67
CA ILE A 77 -9.81 15.40 7.04
C ILE A 77 -10.06 16.01 8.43
N ARG A 78 -9.12 15.82 9.35
CA ARG A 78 -9.16 16.42 10.70
C ARG A 78 -8.69 17.87 10.73
N GLN A 79 -8.52 18.53 9.58
CA GLN A 79 -8.12 19.93 9.50
C GLN A 79 -6.74 20.18 10.15
N ARG A 80 -5.83 19.21 10.07
CA ARG A 80 -4.40 19.39 10.36
C ARG A 80 -3.67 19.68 9.06
N ARG A 81 -2.61 20.48 9.16
CA ARG A 81 -1.64 20.63 8.09
C ARG A 81 -0.75 19.39 8.08
N PHE A 82 -0.34 18.94 6.90
CA PHE A 82 0.37 17.67 6.77
C PHE A 82 1.60 17.75 5.89
N ILE A 83 2.69 17.12 6.33
CA ILE A 83 3.88 16.87 5.52
C ILE A 83 4.09 15.37 5.45
N GLY A 84 4.14 14.82 4.24
CA GLY A 84 4.41 13.42 3.97
C GLY A 84 5.63 13.26 3.07
N ILE A 85 6.56 12.41 3.48
CA ILE A 85 7.76 12.10 2.70
C ILE A 85 7.86 10.59 2.51
N ASP A 86 8.14 10.15 1.29
CA ASP A 86 8.54 8.78 1.02
C ASP A 86 9.54 8.73 -0.13
N ILE A 87 10.48 7.79 -0.08
CA ILE A 87 11.41 7.58 -1.19
C ILE A 87 10.75 6.80 -2.34
N ASN A 88 9.68 6.06 -2.05
CA ASN A 88 9.00 5.19 -2.98
C ASN A 88 8.02 5.95 -3.88
N PRO A 89 8.24 5.99 -5.21
CA PRO A 89 7.35 6.73 -6.10
C PRO A 89 5.88 6.27 -6.03
N ILE A 90 5.60 4.96 -5.93
CA ILE A 90 4.21 4.48 -5.84
C ILE A 90 3.52 4.94 -4.55
N ALA A 91 4.28 5.11 -3.46
CA ALA A 91 3.77 5.63 -2.18
C ALA A 91 3.28 7.07 -2.36
N ILE A 92 4.07 7.87 -3.09
CA ILE A 92 3.75 9.25 -3.45
C ILE A 92 2.51 9.33 -4.35
N GLU A 93 2.43 8.50 -5.40
CA GLU A 93 1.26 8.46 -6.28
C GLU A 93 -0.02 8.04 -5.52
N LEU A 94 0.06 7.02 -4.66
CA LEU A 94 -1.05 6.60 -3.81
C LEU A 94 -1.49 7.70 -2.85
N SER A 95 -0.54 8.39 -2.23
CA SER A 95 -0.81 9.47 -1.30
C SER A 95 -1.47 10.67 -1.99
N ASN A 96 -0.98 11.04 -3.18
CA ASN A 96 -1.60 12.09 -3.99
C ASN A 96 -3.03 11.73 -4.40
N LEU A 97 -3.31 10.48 -4.78
CA LEU A 97 -4.67 10.03 -5.08
C LEU A 97 -5.59 10.18 -3.85
N LEU A 98 -5.13 9.82 -2.67
CA LEU A 98 -5.94 9.88 -1.44
C LEU A 98 -6.24 11.31 -0.97
N ILE A 99 -5.38 12.27 -1.32
CA ILE A 99 -5.55 13.69 -0.98
C ILE A 99 -6.34 14.43 -2.07
N GLY A 100 -6.10 14.12 -3.35
CA GLY A 100 -6.76 14.72 -4.50
C GLY A 100 -7.55 13.68 -5.27
N LEU A 101 -8.71 13.29 -4.75
CA LEU A 101 -9.58 12.33 -5.43
C LEU A 101 -10.11 12.94 -6.75
N PRO A 102 -10.11 12.19 -7.86
CA PRO A 102 -10.71 12.66 -9.09
C PRO A 102 -12.24 12.71 -8.97
N SER A 103 -12.88 13.54 -9.80
CA SER A 103 -14.34 13.54 -9.93
C SER A 103 -14.84 12.14 -10.33
N PRO A 104 -15.83 11.57 -9.61
CA PRO A 104 -16.42 10.28 -9.95
C PRO A 104 -16.95 10.22 -11.39
N ASN A 105 -17.57 11.29 -11.87
CA ASN A 105 -18.16 11.33 -13.21
C ASN A 105 -17.07 11.29 -14.28
N ILE A 106 -16.02 12.12 -14.14
CA ILE A 106 -14.89 12.14 -15.08
C ILE A 106 -14.17 10.79 -15.09
N LEU A 107 -13.94 10.18 -13.90
CA LEU A 107 -13.34 8.85 -13.82
C LEU A 107 -14.22 7.79 -14.51
N LYS A 108 -15.55 7.85 -14.33
CA LYS A 108 -16.48 6.93 -14.97
C LYS A 108 -16.46 7.06 -16.50
N GLU A 109 -16.50 8.29 -17.01
CA GLU A 109 -16.41 8.58 -18.45
C GLU A 109 -15.11 8.04 -19.05
N ALA A 110 -13.98 8.25 -18.37
CA ALA A 110 -12.70 7.71 -18.79
C ALA A 110 -12.68 6.18 -18.81
N ILE A 111 -13.24 5.52 -17.78
CA ILE A 111 -13.38 4.05 -17.75
C ILE A 111 -14.22 3.56 -18.95
N ASP A 112 -15.32 4.25 -19.27
CA ASP A 112 -16.20 3.89 -20.40
C ASP A 112 -15.53 4.14 -21.76
N GLU A 113 -14.64 5.12 -21.86
CA GLU A 113 -13.81 5.32 -23.05
C GLU A 113 -12.74 4.24 -23.22
N LEU A 114 -12.06 3.86 -22.14
CA LEU A 114 -11.13 2.72 -22.13
C LEU A 114 -11.85 1.43 -22.56
N GLU A 115 -13.06 1.22 -22.05
CA GLU A 115 -13.89 0.07 -22.43
C GLU A 115 -14.19 0.05 -23.94
N ARG A 116 -14.56 1.20 -24.52
CA ARG A 116 -14.82 1.30 -25.96
C ARG A 116 -13.56 1.14 -26.81
N SER A 117 -12.41 1.59 -26.34
CA SER A 117 -11.18 1.67 -27.14
C SER A 117 -10.33 0.39 -27.10
N VAL A 118 -10.22 -0.31 -25.97
CA VAL A 118 -9.26 -1.42 -25.83
C VAL A 118 -9.86 -2.77 -25.42
N LYS A 119 -11.08 -2.82 -24.86
CA LYS A 119 -11.68 -4.08 -24.39
C LYS A 119 -11.77 -5.12 -25.51
N SER A 120 -12.23 -4.72 -26.69
CA SER A 120 -12.32 -5.56 -27.89
C SER A 120 -10.99 -6.22 -28.20
N GLU A 121 -9.94 -5.41 -28.35
CA GLU A 121 -8.62 -5.88 -28.75
C GLU A 121 -8.01 -6.83 -27.70
N ILE A 122 -8.14 -6.48 -26.42
CA ILE A 122 -7.70 -7.36 -25.33
C ILE A 122 -8.46 -8.68 -25.36
N TYR A 123 -9.79 -8.65 -25.55
CA TYR A 123 -10.61 -9.86 -25.58
C TYR A 123 -10.29 -10.77 -26.77
N LYS A 124 -9.91 -10.24 -27.94
CA LYS A 124 -9.46 -11.06 -29.07
C LYS A 124 -8.28 -11.97 -28.69
N THR A 125 -7.37 -11.52 -27.83
CA THR A 125 -6.24 -12.34 -27.34
C THR A 125 -6.66 -13.50 -26.41
N TYR A 126 -7.93 -13.51 -25.97
CA TYR A 126 -8.54 -14.52 -25.12
C TYR A 126 -9.72 -15.24 -25.81
N LEU A 127 -9.86 -15.09 -27.13
CA LEU A 127 -10.91 -15.75 -27.91
C LEU A 127 -10.80 -17.27 -27.80
N LEU A 128 -11.94 -17.95 -27.82
CA LEU A 128 -12.06 -19.40 -27.83
C LEU A 128 -12.67 -19.85 -29.16
N GLU A 129 -12.46 -21.12 -29.51
CA GLU A 129 -12.97 -21.73 -30.74
C GLU A 129 -14.49 -21.62 -30.90
N ASP A 130 -15.24 -21.56 -29.79
CA ASP A 130 -16.69 -21.38 -29.77
C ASP A 130 -17.15 -19.91 -29.84
N GLY A 131 -16.22 -18.98 -30.09
CA GLY A 131 -16.46 -17.54 -30.17
C GLY A 131 -16.60 -16.82 -28.83
N LYS A 132 -16.48 -17.53 -27.70
CA LYS A 132 -16.48 -16.91 -26.36
C LYS A 132 -15.09 -16.45 -25.95
N PHE A 133 -14.97 -15.87 -24.75
CA PHE A 133 -13.70 -15.40 -24.19
C PHE A 133 -13.33 -16.15 -22.92
N ALA A 134 -12.07 -16.55 -22.84
CA ALA A 134 -11.50 -17.07 -21.61
C ALA A 134 -11.39 -15.97 -20.55
N THR A 135 -11.70 -16.36 -19.32
CA THR A 135 -11.48 -15.56 -18.12
C THR A 135 -10.19 -15.94 -17.41
N HIS A 136 -9.84 -17.23 -17.40
CA HIS A 136 -8.67 -17.76 -16.71
C HIS A 136 -8.06 -18.95 -17.49
N TYR A 137 -6.75 -19.12 -17.35
CA TYR A 137 -5.98 -20.26 -17.82
C TYR A 137 -5.25 -20.85 -16.61
N LEU A 138 -5.45 -22.13 -16.33
CA LEU A 138 -4.74 -22.82 -15.25
C LEU A 138 -3.52 -23.52 -15.84
N TRP A 139 -2.33 -23.12 -15.40
CA TRP A 139 -1.05 -23.65 -15.83
C TRP A 139 -0.46 -24.59 -14.79
N ASN A 140 0.27 -25.61 -15.24
CA ASN A 140 1.13 -26.45 -14.42
C ASN A 140 2.52 -26.50 -15.07
N GLY A 141 3.40 -25.60 -14.63
CA GLY A 141 4.64 -25.28 -15.35
C GLY A 141 4.29 -24.75 -16.73
N ASN A 142 4.85 -25.36 -17.77
CA ASN A 142 4.62 -24.97 -19.16
C ASN A 142 3.40 -25.66 -19.81
N LYS A 143 2.69 -26.51 -19.06
CA LYS A 143 1.51 -27.23 -19.56
C LYS A 143 0.24 -26.49 -19.16
N LEU A 144 -0.60 -26.17 -20.14
CA LEU A 144 -1.93 -25.66 -19.88
C LEU A 144 -2.82 -26.82 -19.43
N ASN A 145 -3.38 -26.73 -18.21
CA ASN A 145 -4.24 -27.76 -17.61
C ASN A 145 -5.71 -27.56 -17.96
N SER A 146 -6.21 -26.32 -17.93
CA SER A 146 -7.62 -26.03 -18.22
C SER A 146 -7.84 -24.57 -18.60
N VAL A 147 -8.88 -24.33 -19.39
CA VAL A 147 -9.35 -22.99 -19.78
C VAL A 147 -10.73 -22.75 -19.19
N TRP A 148 -10.95 -21.56 -18.63
CA TRP A 148 -12.16 -21.21 -17.89
C TRP A 148 -12.90 -20.06 -18.57
N GLN A 149 -14.22 -20.15 -18.66
CA GLN A 149 -15.10 -19.13 -19.23
C GLN A 149 -16.29 -18.84 -18.32
N LEU A 150 -16.95 -17.69 -18.49
CA LEU A 150 -18.19 -17.40 -17.77
C LEU A 150 -19.27 -18.39 -18.21
N SER A 151 -19.92 -19.03 -17.24
CA SER A 151 -21.05 -19.92 -17.50
C SER A 151 -22.29 -19.14 -17.88
N GLN A 152 -23.10 -19.69 -18.79
CA GLN A 152 -24.43 -19.16 -19.11
C GLN A 152 -25.43 -19.32 -17.95
N LYS A 153 -25.14 -20.20 -16.99
CA LYS A 153 -25.96 -20.42 -15.79
C LYS A 153 -25.21 -19.89 -14.56
N MET A 154 -25.64 -18.72 -14.05
CA MET A 154 -25.30 -18.18 -12.72
C MET A 154 -23.80 -18.09 -12.37
N ASN A 155 -23.15 -16.92 -12.57
CA ASN A 155 -21.89 -16.47 -11.93
C ASN A 155 -20.82 -17.55 -11.57
N LYS A 156 -20.72 -18.61 -12.36
CA LYS A 156 -19.80 -19.74 -12.19
C LYS A 156 -18.94 -19.81 -13.45
N ASN A 157 -17.72 -20.31 -13.30
CA ASN A 157 -16.85 -20.53 -14.45
C ASN A 157 -17.00 -21.97 -14.92
N ASP A 158 -17.34 -22.14 -16.20
CA ASP A 158 -17.26 -23.43 -16.87
C ASP A 158 -15.79 -23.73 -17.19
N LYS A 159 -15.37 -24.96 -16.97
CA LYS A 159 -13.98 -25.41 -17.16
C LYS A 159 -13.94 -26.42 -18.30
N ARG A 160 -13.01 -26.24 -19.24
CA ARG A 160 -12.77 -27.21 -20.32
C ARG A 160 -11.30 -27.58 -20.43
N LEU A 161 -11.04 -28.70 -21.09
CA LEU A 161 -9.70 -29.06 -21.52
C LEU A 161 -9.22 -28.10 -22.60
N PRO A 162 -7.91 -27.79 -22.65
CA PRO A 162 -7.36 -26.96 -23.71
C PRO A 162 -7.45 -27.65 -25.08
N THR A 163 -7.65 -26.88 -26.13
CA THR A 163 -7.65 -27.34 -27.53
C THR A 163 -6.40 -26.82 -28.25
N ASN A 164 -6.15 -27.32 -29.47
CA ASN A 164 -5.05 -26.82 -30.29
C ASN A 164 -5.16 -25.31 -30.58
N TYR A 165 -6.40 -24.81 -30.67
CA TYR A 165 -6.67 -23.38 -30.86
C TYR A 165 -6.09 -22.53 -29.71
N ASP A 166 -6.26 -22.97 -28.45
CA ASP A 166 -5.71 -22.24 -27.30
C ASP A 166 -4.19 -22.10 -27.37
N TYR A 167 -3.51 -23.20 -27.73
CA TYR A 167 -2.05 -23.22 -27.86
C TYR A 167 -1.56 -22.37 -29.02
N GLN A 168 -2.27 -22.36 -30.16
CA GLN A 168 -1.94 -21.52 -31.31
C GLN A 168 -2.04 -20.03 -30.94
N LEU A 169 -3.15 -19.62 -30.34
CA LEU A 169 -3.36 -18.23 -29.92
C LEU A 169 -2.31 -17.79 -28.88
N LEU A 170 -1.97 -18.65 -27.93
CA LEU A 170 -0.91 -18.36 -26.94
C LEU A 170 0.46 -18.16 -27.60
N LYS A 171 0.77 -18.95 -28.62
CA LYS A 171 2.06 -18.91 -29.33
C LYS A 171 2.26 -17.59 -30.08
N GLU A 172 1.20 -16.94 -30.53
CA GLU A 172 1.27 -15.62 -31.19
C GLU A 172 1.96 -14.56 -30.32
N PHE A 173 1.85 -14.68 -28.98
CA PHE A 173 2.39 -13.71 -28.04
C PHE A 173 3.70 -14.16 -27.36
N GLU A 174 4.20 -15.38 -27.64
CA GLU A 174 5.38 -15.93 -26.95
C GLU A 174 6.64 -15.05 -27.16
N ALA A 175 6.79 -14.51 -28.37
CA ALA A 175 7.91 -13.63 -28.74
C ALA A 175 7.66 -12.14 -28.42
N TYR A 176 6.50 -11.77 -27.88
CA TYR A 176 6.11 -10.37 -27.67
C TYR A 176 7.13 -9.62 -26.80
N GLN A 177 7.53 -8.42 -27.22
CA GLN A 177 8.45 -7.55 -26.47
C GLN A 177 7.64 -6.37 -25.90
N PRO A 178 7.55 -6.24 -24.55
CA PRO A 178 6.80 -5.15 -23.95
C PRO A 178 7.38 -3.79 -24.31
N GLN A 179 6.51 -2.82 -24.55
CA GLN A 179 6.85 -1.40 -24.78
C GLN A 179 6.90 -0.59 -23.48
N ILE A 180 6.77 -1.27 -22.34
CA ILE A 180 6.84 -0.69 -21.00
C ILE A 180 8.14 0.13 -20.88
N PRO A 181 8.04 1.43 -20.57
CA PRO A 181 9.11 2.40 -20.80
C PRO A 181 10.37 2.15 -19.98
N ARG A 182 10.24 1.46 -18.84
CA ARG A 182 11.35 1.21 -17.92
C ARG A 182 11.54 -0.28 -17.63
N PRO A 183 12.72 -0.85 -17.95
CA PRO A 183 13.10 -2.17 -17.48
C PRO A 183 13.06 -2.25 -15.95
N ILE A 184 12.51 -3.35 -15.45
CA ILE A 184 12.44 -3.63 -14.02
C ILE A 184 13.83 -3.90 -13.45
N LYS A 185 14.16 -3.35 -12.28
CA LYS A 185 15.46 -3.58 -11.62
C LYS A 185 15.32 -4.49 -10.41
N PHE A 186 15.61 -5.76 -10.57
CA PHE A 186 15.63 -6.71 -9.47
C PHE A 186 17.02 -6.96 -8.90
N PHE A 187 17.03 -7.46 -7.67
CA PHE A 187 18.21 -7.96 -6.99
C PHE A 187 17.99 -9.39 -6.51
N LYS A 188 19.07 -10.13 -6.30
CA LYS A 188 19.01 -11.42 -5.59
C LYS A 188 18.56 -11.21 -4.16
N ASN A 189 17.28 -11.51 -3.90
CA ASN A 189 16.65 -11.35 -2.60
C ASN A 189 15.68 -12.51 -2.36
N SER A 190 16.13 -13.47 -1.55
CA SER A 190 15.35 -14.68 -1.23
C SER A 190 14.07 -14.38 -0.46
N ARG A 191 14.01 -13.27 0.29
CA ARG A 191 12.83 -12.89 1.08
C ARG A 191 11.60 -12.65 0.19
N ILE A 192 11.85 -12.18 -1.03
CA ILE A 192 10.80 -11.78 -1.97
C ILE A 192 10.86 -12.59 -3.28
N ASN A 193 11.61 -13.69 -3.30
CA ASN A 193 11.72 -14.61 -4.43
C ASN A 193 12.21 -13.96 -5.73
N THR A 194 13.21 -13.07 -5.64
CA THR A 194 13.82 -12.40 -6.79
C THR A 194 15.28 -12.78 -7.02
N ASN A 195 15.71 -12.66 -8.27
CA ASN A 195 17.11 -12.65 -8.69
C ASN A 195 17.35 -11.48 -9.65
N ASP A 196 18.61 -11.18 -9.91
CA ASP A 196 19.09 -10.08 -10.75
C ASP A 196 18.81 -10.25 -12.25
N SER A 197 18.54 -11.48 -12.71
CA SER A 197 18.17 -11.74 -14.11
C SER A 197 16.66 -11.69 -14.36
N LEU A 198 15.82 -11.48 -13.34
CA LEU A 198 14.38 -11.43 -13.51
C LEU A 198 13.97 -10.21 -14.32
N THR A 199 13.02 -10.43 -15.22
CA THR A 199 12.40 -9.44 -16.09
C THR A 199 10.88 -9.47 -15.92
N LEU A 200 10.18 -8.54 -16.57
CA LEU A 200 8.72 -8.59 -16.63
C LEU A 200 8.20 -9.85 -17.34
N LYS A 201 8.96 -10.42 -18.28
CA LYS A 201 8.59 -11.66 -18.98
C LYS A 201 8.64 -12.90 -18.08
N ASP A 202 9.37 -12.84 -16.97
CA ASP A 202 9.35 -13.89 -15.97
C ASP A 202 8.13 -13.80 -15.04
N LEU A 203 7.52 -12.61 -14.95
CA LEU A 203 6.35 -12.35 -14.11
C LEU A 203 5.03 -12.47 -14.88
N PHE A 204 5.02 -12.19 -16.18
CA PHE A 204 3.83 -12.10 -17.01
C PHE A 204 4.00 -12.93 -18.28
N THR A 205 2.90 -13.50 -18.79
CA THR A 205 2.89 -14.04 -20.16
C THR A 205 3.10 -12.90 -21.18
N GLY A 206 3.64 -13.22 -22.36
CA GLY A 206 3.77 -12.24 -23.44
C GLY A 206 2.41 -11.64 -23.83
N ARG A 207 1.34 -12.44 -23.78
CA ARG A 207 -0.05 -11.98 -23.97
C ARG A 207 -0.47 -10.97 -22.91
N ALA A 208 -0.19 -11.23 -21.64
CA ALA A 208 -0.53 -10.31 -20.57
C ALA A 208 0.22 -8.98 -20.73
N LEU A 209 1.50 -9.02 -21.09
CA LEU A 209 2.30 -7.82 -21.37
C LEU A 209 1.76 -7.02 -22.56
N HIS A 210 1.41 -7.68 -23.65
CA HIS A 210 0.77 -7.03 -24.80
C HIS A 210 -0.51 -6.28 -24.40
N ASN A 211 -1.37 -6.93 -23.63
CA ASN A 211 -2.61 -6.33 -23.17
C ASN A 211 -2.40 -5.21 -22.14
N ILE A 212 -1.33 -5.29 -21.33
CA ILE A 212 -0.93 -4.21 -20.42
C ILE A 212 -0.44 -2.99 -21.22
N ASP A 213 0.32 -3.18 -22.30
CA ASP A 213 0.74 -2.09 -23.18
C ASP A 213 -0.46 -1.41 -23.84
N LEU A 214 -1.44 -2.17 -24.36
CA LEU A 214 -2.68 -1.60 -24.88
C LEU A 214 -3.41 -0.73 -23.84
N LEU A 215 -3.47 -1.19 -22.59
CA LEU A 215 -4.06 -0.42 -21.49
C LEU A 215 -3.24 0.84 -21.19
N LEU A 216 -1.91 0.74 -21.09
CA LEU A 216 -1.03 1.88 -20.84
C LEU A 216 -1.21 2.94 -21.92
N ASP A 217 -1.18 2.56 -23.20
CA ASP A 217 -1.37 3.47 -24.33
C ASP A 217 -2.72 4.20 -24.25
N ALA A 218 -3.79 3.50 -23.90
CA ALA A 218 -5.10 4.10 -23.71
C ALA A 218 -5.16 5.03 -22.49
N ILE A 219 -4.54 4.64 -21.37
CA ILE A 219 -4.47 5.47 -20.15
C ILE A 219 -3.64 6.73 -20.40
N HIS A 220 -2.54 6.65 -21.15
CA HIS A 220 -1.68 7.81 -21.43
C HIS A 220 -2.36 8.88 -22.30
N LYS A 221 -3.38 8.51 -23.08
CA LYS A 221 -4.23 9.43 -23.86
C LYS A 221 -5.25 10.18 -23.00
N GLN A 222 -5.46 9.76 -21.74
CA GLN A 222 -6.41 10.40 -20.85
C GLN A 222 -5.85 11.68 -20.21
N PRO A 223 -6.71 12.60 -19.73
CA PRO A 223 -6.27 13.81 -19.02
C PRO A 223 -5.45 13.51 -17.77
N ASP A 224 -4.47 14.36 -17.46
CA ASP A 224 -3.58 14.19 -16.31
C ASP A 224 -4.34 14.10 -14.97
N THR A 225 -5.49 14.76 -14.88
CA THR A 225 -6.37 14.76 -13.70
C THR A 225 -6.92 13.38 -13.32
N ILE A 226 -7.04 12.45 -14.27
CA ILE A 226 -7.56 11.09 -14.03
C ILE A 226 -6.57 9.99 -14.42
N LYS A 227 -5.52 10.33 -15.19
CA LYS A 227 -4.45 9.42 -15.59
C LYS A 227 -3.82 8.69 -14.40
N SER A 228 -3.46 9.39 -13.33
CA SER A 228 -2.89 8.76 -12.13
C SER A 228 -3.84 7.75 -11.47
N ALA A 229 -5.15 8.03 -11.43
CA ALA A 229 -6.14 7.11 -10.87
C ALA A 229 -6.27 5.81 -11.70
N LEU A 230 -6.19 5.91 -13.04
CA LEU A 230 -6.21 4.76 -13.93
C LEU A 230 -4.89 3.96 -13.87
N LEU A 231 -3.74 4.63 -13.84
CA LEU A 231 -2.43 3.99 -13.66
C LEU A 231 -2.37 3.23 -12.33
N LEU A 232 -2.88 3.82 -11.24
CA LEU A 232 -2.97 3.14 -9.94
C LEU A 232 -3.98 1.98 -9.96
N SER A 233 -5.03 2.06 -10.78
CA SER A 233 -5.95 0.93 -10.98
C SER A 233 -5.26 -0.23 -11.71
N LEU A 234 -4.41 0.07 -12.69
CA LEU A 234 -3.56 -0.91 -13.37
C LEU A 234 -2.55 -1.55 -12.41
N THR A 235 -1.80 -0.79 -11.61
CA THR A 235 -0.84 -1.35 -10.64
C THR A 235 -1.53 -2.15 -9.53
N SER A 236 -2.74 -1.74 -9.12
CA SER A 236 -3.57 -2.51 -8.17
C SER A 236 -4.00 -3.87 -8.75
N ALA A 237 -4.16 -3.94 -10.08
CA ALA A 237 -4.60 -5.12 -10.80
C ALA A 237 -3.44 -6.02 -11.25
N SER A 238 -2.24 -5.47 -11.49
CA SER A 238 -1.16 -6.15 -12.20
C SER A 238 -0.67 -7.43 -11.53
N GLY A 239 -0.62 -7.49 -10.20
CA GLY A 239 -0.28 -8.74 -9.50
C GLY A 239 -1.29 -9.88 -9.72
N GLN A 240 -2.52 -9.58 -10.14
CA GLN A 240 -3.54 -10.56 -10.51
C GLN A 240 -3.49 -10.93 -12.01
N MET A 241 -2.79 -10.12 -12.82
CA MET A 241 -2.53 -10.35 -14.25
C MET A 241 -1.26 -11.19 -14.48
N SER A 242 -0.50 -11.46 -13.42
CA SER A 242 0.81 -12.10 -13.48
C SER A 242 0.73 -13.61 -13.21
N ASN A 243 1.84 -14.30 -13.49
CA ASN A 243 2.05 -15.72 -13.20
C ASN A 243 2.23 -16.00 -11.70
N MET A 244 2.06 -14.99 -10.82
CA MET A 244 2.20 -15.13 -9.36
C MET A 244 0.90 -15.61 -8.68
N VAL A 245 -0.21 -15.70 -9.42
CA VAL A 245 -1.50 -16.08 -8.86
C VAL A 245 -1.56 -17.59 -8.64
N PHE A 246 -1.27 -18.04 -7.42
CA PHE A 246 -1.32 -19.47 -7.09
C PHE A 246 -2.75 -20.04 -7.18
N ALA A 247 -2.82 -21.31 -7.57
CA ALA A 247 -4.05 -22.06 -7.47
C ALA A 247 -4.24 -22.58 -6.04
N ILE A 248 -5.39 -22.32 -5.43
CA ILE A 248 -5.75 -22.88 -4.13
C ILE A 248 -6.32 -24.28 -4.37
N THR A 249 -5.66 -25.29 -3.81
CA THR A 249 -6.10 -26.69 -3.83
C THR A 249 -6.44 -27.17 -2.42
N GLY A 250 -7.52 -27.93 -2.26
CA GLY A 250 -7.84 -28.59 -0.99
C GLY A 250 -8.43 -27.68 0.10
N ARG A 251 -9.02 -26.54 -0.27
CA ARG A 251 -9.77 -25.68 0.66
C ARG A 251 -11.09 -26.36 1.04
N GLY A 252 -11.41 -26.39 2.33
CA GLY A 252 -12.61 -27.07 2.84
C GLY A 252 -12.42 -28.54 3.20
N LYS A 253 -11.19 -28.99 3.50
CA LYS A 253 -10.97 -30.24 4.26
C LYS A 253 -11.54 -30.11 5.68
N THR A 254 -12.86 -30.17 5.82
CA THR A 254 -13.45 -30.73 7.04
C THR A 254 -13.16 -32.24 7.02
N LYS A 255 -13.08 -32.88 8.19
CA LYS A 255 -12.61 -34.26 8.39
C LYS A 255 -13.35 -35.36 7.60
N SER A 256 -14.29 -35.04 6.72
CA SER A 256 -15.22 -35.99 6.12
C SER A 256 -15.43 -35.92 4.59
N GLN A 257 -14.92 -34.93 3.83
CA GLN A 257 -14.96 -34.97 2.35
C GLN A 257 -13.76 -34.26 1.68
N PRO A 258 -12.91 -34.96 0.91
CA PRO A 258 -11.89 -34.32 0.08
C PRO A 258 -12.56 -33.60 -1.10
N THR A 259 -12.36 -32.29 -1.22
CA THR A 259 -12.81 -31.52 -2.38
C THR A 259 -11.68 -31.37 -3.39
N ASN A 260 -11.93 -31.73 -4.65
CA ASN A 260 -11.01 -31.47 -5.78
C ASN A 260 -11.19 -30.06 -6.37
N LYS A 261 -11.77 -29.13 -5.60
CA LYS A 261 -12.08 -27.78 -6.08
C LYS A 261 -10.80 -26.95 -6.12
N ILE A 262 -10.43 -26.53 -7.33
CA ILE A 262 -9.40 -25.52 -7.56
C ILE A 262 -10.05 -24.15 -7.57
N GLU A 263 -9.51 -23.23 -6.76
CA GLU A 263 -9.95 -21.84 -6.66
C GLU A 263 -8.80 -20.87 -7.00
N VAL A 264 -9.16 -19.69 -7.49
CA VAL A 264 -8.19 -18.64 -7.83
C VAL A 264 -7.65 -18.03 -6.53
N GLY A 265 -6.33 -18.07 -6.37
CA GLY A 265 -5.64 -17.42 -5.26
C GLY A 265 -5.35 -15.94 -5.51
N SER A 266 -4.28 -15.46 -4.90
CA SER A 266 -3.79 -14.09 -5.01
C SER A 266 -2.27 -14.11 -5.04
N TRP A 267 -1.61 -12.95 -5.03
CA TRP A 267 -0.15 -12.86 -4.93
C TRP A 267 0.23 -12.32 -3.54
N VAL A 268 0.82 -13.18 -2.71
CA VAL A 268 1.08 -12.87 -1.29
C VAL A 268 2.53 -13.10 -0.84
N ILE A 269 3.33 -13.86 -1.58
CA ILE A 269 4.69 -14.28 -1.19
C ILE A 269 5.75 -13.61 -2.09
N GLY A 270 5.83 -12.28 -2.04
CA GLY A 270 6.72 -11.50 -2.91
C GLY A 270 6.45 -11.80 -4.39
N TYR A 271 7.52 -12.12 -5.14
CA TYR A 271 7.50 -12.50 -6.55
C TYR A 271 7.58 -14.01 -6.78
N TRP A 272 7.04 -14.80 -5.85
CA TRP A 272 6.94 -16.25 -6.03
C TRP A 272 6.04 -16.57 -7.23
N ARG A 273 6.55 -17.43 -8.12
CA ARG A 273 5.86 -17.95 -9.30
C ARG A 273 5.60 -19.44 -9.08
N PRO A 274 4.40 -19.83 -8.68
CA PRO A 274 4.05 -21.23 -8.42
C PRO A 274 4.00 -22.04 -9.71
N THR A 275 4.37 -23.31 -9.65
CA THR A 275 4.19 -24.23 -10.78
C THR A 275 2.71 -24.31 -11.20
N LEU A 276 1.79 -24.48 -10.23
CA LEU A 276 0.35 -24.45 -10.46
C LEU A 276 -0.21 -23.04 -10.23
N HIS A 277 -0.48 -22.31 -11.31
CA HIS A 277 -0.88 -20.90 -11.24
C HIS A 277 -1.95 -20.54 -12.28
N PHE A 278 -2.60 -19.41 -12.08
CA PHE A 278 -3.55 -18.84 -13.01
C PHE A 278 -2.93 -17.70 -13.81
N GLU A 279 -3.16 -17.71 -15.12
CA GLU A 279 -3.17 -16.49 -15.93
C GLU A 279 -4.62 -16.02 -16.05
N ILE A 280 -4.85 -14.72 -15.89
CA ILE A 280 -6.19 -14.13 -15.82
C ILE A 280 -6.30 -13.02 -16.86
N ASN A 281 -7.47 -12.94 -17.48
CA ASN A 281 -7.77 -11.91 -18.48
C ASN A 281 -7.48 -10.50 -17.94
N VAL A 282 -6.56 -9.80 -18.62
CA VAL A 282 -6.04 -8.50 -18.21
C VAL A 282 -7.15 -7.45 -18.06
N TRP A 283 -8.08 -7.37 -19.02
CA TRP A 283 -9.20 -6.43 -18.95
C TRP A 283 -10.06 -6.69 -17.71
N ASN A 284 -10.39 -7.96 -17.44
CA ASN A 284 -11.19 -8.35 -16.26
C ASN A 284 -10.52 -7.96 -14.94
N CYS A 285 -9.19 -8.10 -14.85
CA CYS A 285 -8.42 -7.66 -13.70
C CYS A 285 -8.46 -6.12 -13.55
N PHE A 286 -8.21 -5.39 -14.63
CA PHE A 286 -8.17 -3.92 -14.65
C PHE A 286 -9.53 -3.31 -14.29
N ILE A 287 -10.59 -3.67 -15.04
CA ILE A 287 -11.92 -3.07 -14.90
C ILE A 287 -12.50 -3.29 -13.51
N LYS A 288 -12.21 -4.44 -12.88
CA LYS A 288 -12.59 -4.74 -11.50
C LYS A 288 -11.94 -3.77 -10.50
N ARG A 289 -10.68 -3.38 -10.71
CA ARG A 289 -9.97 -2.42 -9.85
C ARG A 289 -10.41 -0.99 -10.11
N ALA A 290 -10.55 -0.60 -11.37
CA ALA A 290 -11.05 0.72 -11.75
C ALA A 290 -12.46 0.99 -11.19
N ASN A 291 -13.39 0.04 -11.37
CA ASN A 291 -14.74 0.16 -10.80
C ASN A 291 -14.75 0.13 -9.27
N ARG A 292 -13.83 -0.60 -8.64
CA ARG A 292 -13.69 -0.58 -7.18
C ARG A 292 -13.21 0.78 -6.68
N LEU A 293 -12.28 1.43 -7.40
CA LEU A 293 -11.85 2.79 -7.08
C LEU A 293 -13.01 3.75 -7.23
N LEU A 294 -13.68 3.76 -8.38
CA LEU A 294 -14.84 4.61 -8.64
C LEU A 294 -15.90 4.48 -7.54
N LYS A 295 -16.28 3.25 -7.19
CA LYS A 295 -17.20 3.00 -6.09
C LYS A 295 -16.69 3.55 -4.76
N SER A 296 -15.40 3.38 -4.47
CA SER A 296 -14.81 3.87 -3.21
C SER A 296 -14.77 5.40 -3.13
N ILE A 297 -14.66 6.09 -4.27
CA ILE A 297 -14.74 7.57 -4.33
C ILE A 297 -16.19 8.02 -4.18
N GLN A 298 -17.15 7.34 -4.83
CA GLN A 298 -18.58 7.66 -4.71
C GLN A 298 -19.14 7.44 -3.28
N GLU A 299 -18.54 6.51 -2.54
CA GLU A 299 -18.87 6.23 -1.13
C GLU A 299 -18.09 7.14 -0.16
N ASP A 300 -17.16 7.98 -0.65
CA ASP A 300 -16.39 8.86 0.22
C ASP A 300 -17.19 10.11 0.58
N GLU A 301 -17.38 10.34 1.88
CA GLU A 301 -18.23 11.41 2.39
C GLU A 301 -17.47 12.75 2.56
N PHE A 302 -16.19 12.78 2.18
CA PHE A 302 -15.30 13.93 2.40
C PHE A 302 -15.04 14.69 1.10
N GLU A 303 -15.93 15.64 0.77
CA GLU A 303 -15.83 16.48 -0.44
C GLU A 303 -14.93 17.72 -0.22
N LYS A 304 -13.70 17.54 0.28
CA LYS A 304 -12.75 18.65 0.45
C LYS A 304 -11.57 18.54 -0.51
N CYS A 305 -11.37 19.58 -1.31
CA CYS A 305 -10.14 19.77 -2.06
C CYS A 305 -9.08 20.38 -1.13
N TYR A 306 -7.87 19.84 -1.18
CA TYR A 306 -6.71 20.34 -0.43
C TYR A 306 -5.70 20.95 -1.39
N GLN A 307 -5.08 22.06 -1.02
CA GLN A 307 -3.93 22.57 -1.75
C GLN A 307 -2.74 21.68 -1.43
N VAL A 308 -2.22 21.00 -2.45
CA VAL A 308 -1.09 20.09 -2.34
C VAL A 308 0.17 20.74 -2.89
N SER A 309 1.22 20.79 -2.08
CA SER A 309 2.56 21.22 -2.47
C SER A 309 3.55 20.04 -2.53
N LYS A 310 4.70 20.28 -3.16
CA LYS A 310 5.88 19.40 -3.13
C LYS A 310 6.99 19.95 -2.22
N ARG A 311 6.68 20.96 -1.39
CA ARG A 311 7.63 21.67 -0.55
C ARG A 311 7.18 21.70 0.90
N VAL A 312 8.13 21.46 1.80
CA VAL A 312 7.90 21.51 3.26
C VAL A 312 7.50 22.93 3.66
N GLU A 313 8.22 23.94 3.13
CA GLU A 313 8.01 25.35 3.46
C GLU A 313 6.58 25.83 3.21
N ASP A 314 5.92 25.35 2.15
CA ASP A 314 4.57 25.80 1.81
C ASP A 314 3.55 25.40 2.88
N VAL A 315 3.72 24.25 3.54
CA VAL A 315 2.87 23.84 4.66
C VAL A 315 3.20 24.64 5.91
N ILE A 316 4.48 24.83 6.19
CA ILE A 316 4.97 25.59 7.36
C ILE A 316 4.43 27.02 7.34
N TYR A 317 4.57 27.70 6.20
CA TYR A 317 4.13 29.07 5.98
C TYR A 317 2.67 29.19 5.54
N ASN A 318 1.89 28.11 5.68
CA ASN A 318 0.44 28.08 5.44
C ASN A 318 0.02 28.53 4.01
N LYS A 319 0.85 28.20 3.02
CA LYS A 319 0.56 28.34 1.58
C LYS A 319 -0.09 27.10 0.97
N ALA A 320 -0.09 25.98 1.69
CA ALA A 320 -0.75 24.73 1.30
C ALA A 320 -1.13 23.95 2.57
N GLU A 321 -2.22 23.19 2.54
CA GLU A 321 -2.59 22.31 3.67
C GLU A 321 -1.74 21.05 3.73
N VAL A 322 -1.31 20.53 2.57
CA VAL A 322 -0.63 19.24 2.48
C VAL A 322 0.62 19.37 1.60
N ALA A 323 1.73 18.77 2.01
CA ALA A 323 2.89 18.51 1.16
C ALA A 323 3.15 17.02 1.03
N ILE A 324 3.24 16.51 -0.19
CA ILE A 324 3.61 15.12 -0.49
C ILE A 324 4.89 15.15 -1.33
N ILE A 325 5.98 14.61 -0.78
CA ILE A 325 7.32 14.83 -1.30
C ILE A 325 8.03 13.48 -1.52
N GLN A 326 8.50 13.24 -2.74
CA GLN A 326 9.34 12.09 -3.03
C GLN A 326 10.79 12.37 -2.63
N GLY A 327 11.39 11.53 -1.77
CA GLY A 327 12.83 11.56 -1.55
C GLY A 327 13.29 11.03 -0.19
N ASP A 328 14.58 11.20 0.07
CA ASP A 328 15.21 10.86 1.36
C ASP A 328 14.75 11.85 2.43
N ASN A 329 14.03 11.36 3.44
CA ASN A 329 13.50 12.19 4.51
C ASN A 329 14.59 12.92 5.30
N ARG A 330 15.80 12.35 5.42
CA ARG A 330 16.91 12.99 6.14
C ARG A 330 17.36 14.25 5.41
N LYS A 331 17.46 14.19 4.09
CA LYS A 331 17.85 15.34 3.26
C LYS A 331 16.76 16.41 3.22
N ILE A 332 15.51 16.00 3.05
CA ILE A 332 14.37 16.92 2.93
C ILE A 332 14.15 17.67 4.26
N LEU A 333 14.19 16.95 5.39
CA LEU A 333 13.92 17.53 6.70
C LEU A 333 15.07 18.36 7.27
N ASN A 334 16.28 18.28 6.72
CA ASN A 334 17.40 19.14 7.12
C ASN A 334 17.06 20.63 7.00
N ASN A 335 16.26 21.01 6.00
CA ASN A 335 15.84 22.41 5.79
C ASN A 335 14.56 22.78 6.58
N CYS A 336 13.94 21.82 7.27
CA CYS A 336 12.79 22.10 8.11
C CYS A 336 13.25 22.85 9.39
N PRO A 337 12.68 24.01 9.74
CA PRO A 337 13.05 24.75 10.95
C PRO A 337 12.76 23.96 12.24
N ASP A 338 13.59 24.21 13.24
CA ASP A 338 13.44 23.65 14.59
C ASP A 338 12.07 24.01 15.19
N GLY A 339 11.50 23.11 16.00
CA GLY A 339 10.30 23.45 16.76
C GLY A 339 9.05 23.73 15.91
N THR A 340 8.93 23.13 14.73
CA THR A 340 7.84 23.39 13.78
C THR A 340 6.72 22.35 13.84
N ILE A 341 7.06 21.09 14.09
CA ILE A 341 6.14 19.95 13.99
C ILE A 341 5.49 19.66 15.33
N SER A 342 4.16 19.50 15.35
CA SER A 342 3.41 19.19 16.58
C SER A 342 3.39 17.68 16.85
N LEU A 343 3.23 16.87 15.80
CA LEU A 343 3.21 15.40 15.89
C LEU A 343 3.99 14.79 14.72
N VAL A 344 4.94 13.92 15.03
CA VAL A 344 5.49 12.95 14.09
C VAL A 344 4.76 11.63 14.31
N LEU A 345 3.98 11.18 13.34
CA LEU A 345 3.20 9.93 13.41
C LEU A 345 3.65 9.04 12.25
N THR A 346 4.34 7.94 12.55
CA THR A 346 5.03 7.17 11.49
C THR A 346 5.29 5.71 11.83
N ASP A 347 5.40 4.88 10.78
CA ASP A 347 5.75 3.46 10.82
C ASP A 347 7.02 3.22 9.97
N PRO A 348 8.23 3.45 10.52
CA PRO A 348 9.44 3.24 9.75
C PRO A 348 9.68 1.75 9.49
N PRO A 349 10.47 1.42 8.46
CA PRO A 349 10.89 0.05 8.17
C PRO A 349 11.45 -0.64 9.42
N HIS A 350 10.84 -1.73 9.87
CA HIS A 350 11.31 -2.46 11.06
C HIS A 350 12.50 -3.37 10.71
N SER A 351 13.71 -2.81 10.62
CA SER A 351 14.94 -3.59 10.40
C SER A 351 14.78 -4.57 9.23
N ASP A 352 15.06 -5.86 9.45
CA ASP A 352 15.14 -6.91 8.43
C ASP A 352 13.79 -7.56 8.04
N ARG A 353 12.70 -6.77 7.95
CA ARG A 353 11.35 -7.30 7.66
C ARG A 353 10.89 -7.17 6.21
N ILE A 354 10.89 -5.96 5.64
CA ILE A 354 10.22 -5.71 4.34
C ILE A 354 11.11 -4.81 3.46
N PRO A 355 11.54 -5.29 2.28
CA PRO A 355 12.26 -4.47 1.30
C PRO A 355 11.24 -3.76 0.39
N TYR A 356 10.76 -2.59 0.82
CA TYR A 356 9.61 -1.91 0.22
C TYR A 356 9.83 -1.53 -1.24
N LEU A 357 10.94 -0.86 -1.58
CA LEU A 357 11.22 -0.49 -2.97
C LEU A 357 11.30 -1.71 -3.89
N GLU A 358 12.03 -2.76 -3.48
CA GLU A 358 12.18 -4.00 -4.27
C GLU A 358 10.82 -4.68 -4.51
N LEU A 359 9.94 -4.67 -3.50
CA LEU A 359 8.59 -5.22 -3.60
C LEU A 359 7.65 -4.38 -4.49
N SER A 360 7.79 -3.06 -4.49
CA SER A 360 7.00 -2.17 -5.34
C SER A 360 7.56 -1.96 -6.74
N GLU A 361 8.73 -2.50 -7.04
CA GLU A 361 9.48 -2.21 -8.25
C GLU A 361 8.72 -2.60 -9.54
N MET A 362 7.91 -3.65 -9.50
CA MET A 362 7.00 -3.98 -10.60
C MET A 362 5.97 -2.88 -10.86
N TRP A 363 5.41 -2.27 -9.82
CA TRP A 363 4.49 -1.15 -10.00
C TRP A 363 5.22 0.07 -10.54
N ASN A 364 6.36 0.43 -9.95
CA ASN A 364 7.16 1.58 -10.39
C ASN A 364 7.61 1.42 -11.85
N SER A 365 7.98 0.22 -12.29
CA SER A 365 8.36 -0.05 -13.69
C SER A 365 7.17 0.12 -14.66
N LEU A 366 5.99 -0.37 -14.28
CA LEU A 366 4.77 -0.27 -15.11
C LEU A 366 4.32 1.18 -15.36
N ILE A 367 4.54 2.09 -14.41
CA ILE A 367 4.09 3.49 -14.50
C ILE A 367 5.25 4.49 -14.69
N ASP A 368 6.37 3.99 -15.20
CA ASP A 368 7.58 4.78 -15.51
C ASP A 368 8.12 5.64 -14.35
N LYS A 369 8.14 5.07 -13.14
CA LYS A 369 8.73 5.70 -11.98
C LYS A 369 10.06 5.05 -11.62
N LYS A 370 11.05 5.90 -11.35
CA LYS A 370 12.40 5.46 -10.96
C LYS A 370 12.51 5.33 -9.44
N SER A 371 12.84 4.13 -8.99
CA SER A 371 13.13 3.83 -7.59
C SER A 371 14.56 4.27 -7.23
N ASP A 372 14.73 5.00 -6.13
CA ASP A 372 16.03 5.29 -5.54
C ASP A 372 16.38 4.27 -4.46
N PHE A 373 16.98 3.16 -4.89
CA PHE A 373 17.42 2.10 -3.97
C PHE A 373 18.59 2.50 -3.06
N SER A 374 19.31 3.59 -3.36
CA SER A 374 20.54 3.95 -2.65
C SER A 374 20.24 4.65 -1.32
N HIS A 375 19.25 5.53 -1.30
CA HIS A 375 18.88 6.31 -0.12
C HIS A 375 17.73 5.69 0.70
N GLU A 376 17.23 4.51 0.34
CA GLU A 376 16.19 3.81 1.11
C GLU A 376 16.76 3.35 2.46
N ILE A 377 16.11 3.75 3.55
CA ILE A 377 16.43 3.24 4.89
C ILE A 377 15.81 1.84 5.02
N VAL A 378 16.63 0.79 4.93
CA VAL A 378 16.16 -0.60 4.96
C VAL A 378 17.30 -1.54 5.32
N VAL A 379 16.98 -2.73 5.82
CA VAL A 379 17.90 -3.88 5.81
C VAL A 379 17.47 -4.83 4.69
N SER A 380 18.38 -5.10 3.75
CA SER A 380 18.08 -5.93 2.58
C SER A 380 19.02 -7.13 2.47
N ASN A 381 18.44 -8.29 2.12
CA ASN A 381 19.19 -9.50 1.77
C ASN A 381 19.90 -9.39 0.41
N ALA A 382 19.59 -8.36 -0.38
CA ALA A 382 20.29 -8.06 -1.61
C ALA A 382 21.69 -7.51 -1.30
N ARG A 383 22.68 -8.40 -1.22
CA ARG A 383 24.08 -8.06 -0.85
C ARG A 383 24.65 -6.89 -1.65
N ILE A 384 24.33 -6.81 -2.95
CA ILE A 384 24.81 -5.73 -3.84
C ILE A 384 24.27 -4.35 -3.46
N ARG A 385 23.17 -4.27 -2.69
CA ARG A 385 22.64 -3.00 -2.18
C ARG A 385 23.44 -2.44 -1.01
N LEU A 386 24.28 -3.26 -0.35
CA LEU A 386 25.08 -2.87 0.81
C LEU A 386 24.24 -2.24 1.95
N LYS A 387 23.01 -2.72 2.11
CA LYS A 387 22.03 -2.24 3.11
C LYS A 387 21.95 -3.19 4.29
N ASP A 388 22.96 -3.12 5.17
CA ASP A 388 23.08 -3.95 6.37
C ASP A 388 22.47 -3.29 7.62
N LYS A 389 22.46 -4.02 8.74
CA LYS A 389 21.92 -3.55 10.02
C LYS A 389 22.72 -2.35 10.58
N LYS A 390 24.03 -2.27 10.34
CA LYS A 390 24.88 -1.18 10.85
C LYS A 390 24.55 0.13 10.16
N LEU A 391 24.44 0.10 8.83
CA LEU A 391 24.01 1.25 8.05
C LEU A 391 22.59 1.66 8.45
N TYR A 392 21.66 0.71 8.50
CA TYR A 392 20.28 0.99 8.93
C TYR A 392 20.21 1.68 10.32
N LEU A 393 20.99 1.23 11.31
CA LEU A 393 21.07 1.87 12.62
C LEU A 393 21.54 3.33 12.50
N HIS A 394 22.60 3.57 11.74
CA HIS A 394 23.13 4.90 11.52
C HIS A 394 22.09 5.82 10.85
N GLU A 395 21.47 5.38 9.75
CA GLU A 395 20.48 6.18 9.01
C GLU A 395 19.22 6.47 9.86
N MET A 396 18.78 5.51 10.67
CA MET A 396 17.67 5.72 11.61
C MET A 396 18.04 6.69 12.74
N THR A 397 19.31 6.70 13.20
CA THR A 397 19.76 7.63 14.24
C THR A 397 19.76 9.06 13.71
N GLU A 398 20.23 9.27 12.48
CA GLU A 398 20.16 10.58 11.80
C GLU A 398 18.70 11.06 11.68
N PHE A 399 17.79 10.16 11.31
CA PHE A 399 16.36 10.45 11.27
C PHE A 399 15.83 10.85 12.66
N MET A 400 16.11 10.08 13.71
CA MET A 400 15.62 10.35 15.07
C MET A 400 16.14 11.67 15.63
N GLN A 401 17.40 12.03 15.35
CA GLN A 401 17.96 13.33 15.69
C GLN A 401 17.22 14.46 14.99
N THR A 402 16.94 14.30 13.70
CA THR A 402 16.18 15.27 12.90
C THR A 402 14.75 15.43 13.40
N ALA A 403 14.04 14.32 13.66
CA ALA A 403 12.69 14.31 14.21
C ALA A 403 12.63 15.03 15.57
N THR A 404 13.60 14.77 16.45
CA THR A 404 13.70 15.43 17.76
C THR A 404 13.93 16.94 17.62
N ARG A 405 14.76 17.37 16.66
CA ARG A 405 15.04 18.79 16.39
C ARG A 405 13.79 19.54 15.93
N ILE A 406 13.08 19.02 14.93
CA ILE A 406 11.94 19.69 14.31
C ILE A 406 10.66 19.66 15.14
N LEU A 407 10.56 18.77 16.14
CA LEU A 407 9.42 18.77 17.07
C LEU A 407 9.37 20.05 17.92
N LYS A 408 8.17 20.60 18.10
CA LYS A 408 7.86 21.66 19.07
C LYS A 408 8.20 21.23 20.51
N PRO A 409 8.46 22.15 21.44
CA PRO A 409 8.36 21.87 22.87
C PRO A 409 7.01 21.21 23.19
N SER A 410 7.02 20.17 24.01
CA SER A 410 5.85 19.29 24.28
C SER A 410 5.26 18.58 23.04
N GLY A 411 5.96 18.61 21.91
CA GLY A 411 5.62 17.91 20.67
C GLY A 411 5.88 16.41 20.81
N ILE A 412 5.17 15.61 19.99
CA ILE A 412 5.06 14.17 20.21
C ILE A 412 5.61 13.40 19.02
N LEU A 413 6.36 12.33 19.30
CA LEU A 413 6.69 11.28 18.35
C LEU A 413 5.86 10.05 18.71
N ALA A 414 4.92 9.68 17.84
CA ALA A 414 4.15 8.45 17.90
C ALA A 414 4.69 7.47 16.85
N LEU A 415 5.36 6.42 17.33
CA LEU A 415 6.09 5.46 16.51
C LEU A 415 5.37 4.13 16.51
N PHE A 416 4.91 3.67 15.35
CA PHE A 416 4.52 2.28 15.19
C PHE A 416 5.77 1.40 15.14
N PHE A 417 5.79 0.33 15.92
CA PHE A 417 6.93 -0.56 16.00
C PHE A 417 6.54 -2.00 16.31
N ASN A 418 7.21 -2.94 15.63
CA ASN A 418 7.11 -4.34 15.95
C ASN A 418 8.40 -5.07 15.57
N ALA A 419 8.97 -5.81 16.52
CA ALA A 419 10.19 -6.59 16.35
C ALA A 419 10.04 -7.98 17.00
N ARG A 420 10.57 -9.03 16.35
CA ARG A 420 10.44 -10.43 16.78
C ARG A 420 11.46 -10.86 17.82
N ASP A 421 12.48 -10.05 18.06
CA ASP A 421 13.65 -10.41 18.86
C ASP A 421 14.09 -9.23 19.74
N ALA A 422 14.67 -9.56 20.90
CA ALA A 422 15.13 -8.58 21.88
C ALA A 422 16.16 -7.58 21.29
N ALA A 423 17.03 -8.03 20.39
CA ALA A 423 18.06 -7.16 19.80
C ALA A 423 17.44 -6.07 18.91
N SER A 424 16.34 -6.37 18.23
CA SER A 424 15.56 -5.39 17.50
C SER A 424 14.75 -4.47 18.41
N TRP A 425 14.50 -4.80 19.68
CA TRP A 425 13.93 -3.84 20.65
C TRP A 425 14.99 -2.95 21.30
N LYS A 426 16.20 -3.49 21.53
CA LYS A 426 17.37 -2.70 21.94
C LYS A 426 17.72 -1.60 20.94
N PHE A 427 17.41 -1.79 19.66
CA PHE A 427 17.42 -0.74 18.62
C PHE A 427 16.86 0.60 19.10
N LEU A 428 15.69 0.60 19.77
CA LEU A 428 15.06 1.85 20.22
C LEU A 428 15.89 2.54 21.30
N GLN A 429 16.62 1.78 22.12
CA GLN A 429 17.55 2.34 23.11
C GLN A 429 18.82 2.89 22.45
N GLU A 430 19.24 2.34 21.31
CA GLU A 430 20.45 2.75 20.59
C GLU A 430 20.24 3.97 19.67
N VAL A 431 19.05 4.09 19.08
CA VAL A 431 18.75 5.06 18.02
C VAL A 431 18.06 6.32 18.55
N ILE A 432 17.32 6.19 19.65
CA ILE A 432 16.69 7.34 20.30
C ILE A 432 17.77 8.05 21.11
N PRO A 433 17.98 9.37 20.94
CA PRO A 433 19.00 10.10 21.68
C PRO A 433 18.90 9.86 23.18
N SER A 434 20.05 9.89 23.87
CA SER A 434 20.13 9.88 25.34
C SER A 434 19.06 10.81 25.93
N SER A 435 18.40 10.33 26.99
CA SER A 435 17.07 10.66 27.51
C SER A 435 16.66 12.12 27.75
N ASP A 436 17.50 13.12 27.47
CA ASP A 436 17.24 14.50 27.86
C ASP A 436 16.49 15.31 26.80
N LYS A 437 16.45 14.83 25.54
CA LYS A 437 15.81 15.57 24.43
C LYS A 437 14.46 14.99 24.00
N LEU A 438 14.22 13.71 24.25
CA LEU A 438 12.98 13.03 23.88
C LEU A 438 12.68 11.94 24.92
N GLN A 439 11.61 12.11 25.68
CA GLN A 439 11.26 11.27 26.82
C GLN A 439 10.23 10.22 26.43
N PHE A 440 10.49 8.96 26.77
CA PHE A 440 9.52 7.88 26.61
C PHE A 440 8.37 8.03 27.61
N GLN A 441 7.13 8.04 27.12
CA GLN A 441 5.95 8.24 27.94
C GLN A 441 5.19 6.93 28.19
N GLY A 442 5.25 6.02 27.23
CA GLY A 442 4.63 4.70 27.29
C GLY A 442 4.28 4.17 25.91
N LEU A 443 3.56 3.06 25.90
CA LEU A 443 3.11 2.36 24.70
C LEU A 443 1.78 1.66 24.91
N PHE A 444 1.11 1.32 23.81
CA PHE A 444 -0.05 0.44 23.81
C PHE A 444 -0.03 -0.50 22.59
N PRO A 445 -0.62 -1.71 22.70
CA PRO A 445 -0.69 -2.64 21.58
C PRO A 445 -1.80 -2.27 20.59
N MET A 446 -1.56 -2.58 19.32
CA MET A 446 -2.51 -2.47 18.22
C MET A 446 -2.59 -3.83 17.51
N ASN A 447 -3.75 -4.48 17.53
CA ASN A 447 -3.93 -5.75 16.85
C ASN A 447 -3.99 -5.53 15.33
N TYR A 448 -3.53 -6.50 14.55
CA TYR A 448 -3.69 -6.44 13.09
C TYR A 448 -5.18 -6.45 12.71
N SER A 449 -5.56 -5.57 11.78
CA SER A 449 -6.94 -5.45 11.28
C SER A 449 -7.40 -6.64 10.43
N ALA A 450 -6.47 -7.50 9.99
CA ALA A 450 -6.75 -8.72 9.26
C ALA A 450 -5.59 -9.72 9.41
N ASN A 451 -5.92 -11.02 9.42
CA ASN A 451 -4.90 -12.07 9.40
C ASN A 451 -4.21 -12.13 8.03
N SER A 452 -2.88 -12.13 7.99
CA SER A 452 -2.10 -12.32 6.76
C SER A 452 -1.94 -13.80 6.43
N VAL A 453 -1.95 -14.16 5.14
CA VAL A 453 -1.66 -15.53 4.67
C VAL A 453 -0.23 -15.96 5.06
N VAL A 454 0.68 -14.99 5.24
CA VAL A 454 2.08 -15.19 5.65
C VAL A 454 2.27 -14.89 7.15
N GLN A 455 1.18 -14.74 7.91
CA GLN A 455 1.28 -14.50 9.34
C GLN A 455 1.78 -15.76 10.05
N ASP A 456 2.72 -15.55 10.97
CA ASP A 456 3.25 -16.63 11.79
C ASP A 456 2.20 -17.07 12.81
N ASN A 457 1.54 -18.19 12.52
CA ASN A 457 0.50 -18.76 13.39
C ASN A 457 1.09 -19.66 14.49
N ARG A 458 2.42 -19.74 14.64
CA ARG A 458 3.07 -20.54 15.69
C ARG A 458 2.82 -19.93 17.07
N LYS A 459 2.79 -20.78 18.11
CA LYS A 459 2.64 -20.38 19.51
C LYS A 459 3.85 -19.51 19.90
N GLY A 460 3.62 -18.21 20.17
CA GLY A 460 4.67 -17.21 20.40
C GLY A 460 4.87 -16.18 19.28
N GLY A 461 4.18 -16.32 18.13
CA GLY A 461 4.19 -15.30 17.08
C GLY A 461 3.57 -13.98 17.57
N LEU A 462 4.22 -12.85 17.28
CA LEU A 462 3.70 -11.52 17.64
C LEU A 462 2.41 -11.23 16.88
N LYS A 463 1.33 -11.03 17.64
CA LYS A 463 -0.02 -10.81 17.10
C LYS A 463 -0.37 -9.33 16.92
N ASN A 464 0.46 -8.44 17.46
CA ASN A 464 0.17 -7.01 17.58
C ASN A 464 1.40 -6.20 17.19
N ASP A 465 1.18 -5.02 16.63
CA ASP A 465 2.15 -3.93 16.62
C ASP A 465 2.04 -3.15 17.94
N PHE A 466 3.05 -2.34 18.26
CA PHE A 466 2.98 -1.40 19.37
C PHE A 466 3.06 0.03 18.84
N VAL A 467 2.33 0.93 19.49
CA VAL A 467 2.50 2.37 19.30
C VAL A 467 3.27 2.89 20.50
N LEU A 468 4.48 3.40 20.26
CA LEU A 468 5.33 4.00 21.28
C LEU A 468 5.17 5.51 21.24
N ILE A 469 5.00 6.10 22.41
CA ILE A 469 4.80 7.54 22.57
C ILE A 469 6.03 8.12 23.24
N TYR A 470 6.65 9.07 22.56
CA TYR A 470 7.72 9.89 23.07
C TYR A 470 7.33 11.37 23.01
N GLN A 471 7.82 12.16 23.95
CA GLN A 471 7.53 13.59 24.03
C GLN A 471 8.81 14.39 24.18
N LYS A 472 8.92 15.49 23.42
CA LYS A 472 9.99 16.46 23.59
C LYS A 472 9.67 17.34 24.81
N PRO A 473 10.61 17.58 25.74
CA PRO A 473 10.35 18.40 26.91
C PRO A 473 9.78 19.79 26.57
N GLY A 474 8.87 20.29 27.41
CA GLY A 474 8.25 21.60 27.25
C GLY A 474 7.28 21.95 28.38
N ASN A 475 6.59 23.08 28.27
CA ASN A 475 5.77 23.61 29.36
C ASN A 475 4.40 22.91 29.50
N GLU A 476 3.96 22.12 28.51
CA GLU A 476 2.63 21.49 28.46
C GLU A 476 2.66 19.96 28.64
N ASP A 477 3.72 19.42 29.24
CA ASP A 477 4.08 18.00 29.13
C ASP A 477 3.05 17.02 29.73
N LYS A 478 2.54 17.30 30.95
CA LYS A 478 1.73 16.32 31.71
C LYS A 478 0.25 16.28 31.33
N ILE A 479 -0.36 17.40 30.97
CA ILE A 479 -1.83 17.48 30.74
C ILE A 479 -2.21 16.82 29.41
N LYS A 480 -1.37 16.96 28.38
CA LYS A 480 -1.67 16.43 27.03
C LYS A 480 -1.77 14.92 26.94
N LEU A 481 -1.09 14.18 27.83
CA LEU A 481 -0.92 12.73 27.69
C LEU A 481 -1.72 11.91 28.71
N GLU A 482 -2.45 12.55 29.61
CA GLU A 482 -3.16 11.86 30.70
C GLU A 482 -4.18 10.85 30.16
N PHE A 483 -4.87 11.17 29.07
CA PHE A 483 -5.84 10.29 28.44
C PHE A 483 -5.22 8.96 27.96
N LEU A 484 -3.91 8.93 27.65
CA LEU A 484 -3.23 7.71 27.20
C LEU A 484 -3.24 6.62 28.27
N LYS A 485 -3.26 7.00 29.56
CA LYS A 485 -3.36 6.06 30.69
C LYS A 485 -4.65 5.24 30.66
N ASN A 486 -5.69 5.77 30.00
CA ASN A 486 -6.99 5.11 29.87
C ASN A 486 -7.07 4.21 28.62
N LEU A 487 -6.01 4.15 27.80
CA LEU A 487 -5.97 3.23 26.67
C LEU A 487 -5.86 1.78 27.17
N PRO A 488 -6.59 0.84 26.54
CA PRO A 488 -6.50 -0.56 26.95
C PRO A 488 -5.08 -1.09 26.76
N ASN A 489 -4.52 -1.71 27.81
CA ASN A 489 -3.15 -2.23 27.84
C ASN A 489 -2.04 -1.18 27.64
N TRP A 490 -2.28 0.07 28.06
CA TRP A 490 -1.23 1.07 28.19
C TRP A 490 -0.15 0.61 29.18
N SER A 491 1.13 0.78 28.81
CA SER A 491 2.28 0.40 29.61
C SER A 491 3.35 1.48 29.57
N LYS A 492 4.07 1.66 30.69
CA LYS A 492 5.31 2.46 30.76
C LYS A 492 6.58 1.63 30.59
N GLU A 493 6.43 0.33 30.40
CA GLU A 493 7.52 -0.62 30.24
C GLU A 493 7.51 -1.20 28.83
N ILE A 494 8.69 -1.25 28.21
CA ILE A 494 8.91 -1.93 26.92
C ILE A 494 8.67 -3.43 27.13
N PRO A 495 7.96 -4.13 26.22
CA PRO A 495 7.70 -5.56 26.37
C PRO A 495 8.99 -6.36 26.50
N ASN A 496 9.07 -7.23 27.50
CA ASN A 496 10.17 -8.17 27.64
C ASN A 496 9.96 -9.34 26.66
N ILE A 497 10.60 -9.26 25.50
CA ILE A 497 10.52 -10.27 24.45
C ILE A 497 11.75 -11.17 24.57
N SER A 498 11.50 -12.41 25.00
CA SER A 498 12.49 -13.50 25.16
C SER A 498 12.98 -14.06 23.84
#